data_AF-A0A956F5W8-F1
#
_entry.id   AF-A0A956F5W8-F1
#
_cell.length_a   1.000
_cell.length_b   1.000
_cell.length_c   1.000
_cell.angle_alpha   90.00
_cell.angle_beta   90.00
_cell.angle_gamma   90.00
#
_symmetry.space_group_name_H-M   'P 1'
#
loop_
_entity.id
_entity.type
_entity.pdbx_description
1 polymer ?
#
loop_
_entity_poly.entity_id
_entity_poly.type
_entity_poly.pdbx_seq_one_letter_code
_entity_poly.pdbx_strand_id
1 'polypeptide(L)'
;MGLGVLVLSACQATARGGGTATPGGNGAVSEGPDPEGNHEGDNIGDLEARLDRLQQEQARVVSSSDGSFGVCEDLCSLASKICTVKEKLCEIADRHPGEDEYQGLCRKAELECNEAEDSCVACVEAREGGSSQPDDANESSAP
;
A
#
# COMPACT_ATOMS: atom_id res chain seq x y z
N MET A 1 -28.14 20.05 -36.14
CA MET A 1 -29.49 20.27 -35.55
C MET A 1 -29.92 18.91 -34.99
N GLY A 2 -30.07 18.64 -33.70
CA GLY A 2 -29.95 19.42 -32.47
C GLY A 2 -30.10 18.48 -31.25
N LEU A 3 -29.87 19.05 -30.06
CA LEU A 3 -30.31 18.68 -28.69
C LEU A 3 -30.33 17.17 -28.30
N GLY A 4 -29.63 16.67 -27.30
CA GLY A 4 -29.27 17.23 -25.99
C GLY A 4 -30.25 16.73 -24.91
N VAL A 5 -29.84 15.82 -24.02
CA VAL A 5 -30.45 15.61 -22.69
C VAL A 5 -29.36 15.15 -21.70
N LEU A 6 -29.12 15.98 -20.69
CA LEU A 6 -28.32 15.70 -19.50
C LEU A 6 -29.22 15.02 -18.44
N VAL A 7 -28.73 13.97 -17.78
CA VAL A 7 -29.39 13.40 -16.60
C VAL A 7 -28.58 13.76 -15.36
N LEU A 8 -29.11 14.67 -14.55
CA LEU A 8 -28.63 14.94 -13.19
C LEU A 8 -29.13 13.83 -12.25
N SER A 9 -28.20 13.16 -11.56
CA SER A 9 -28.54 12.26 -10.44
C SER A 9 -28.42 13.02 -9.13
N ALA A 10 -29.56 13.18 -8.44
CA ALA A 10 -29.68 13.88 -7.18
C ALA A 10 -29.19 13.04 -5.99
N CYS A 11 -28.31 13.61 -5.16
CA CYS A 11 -28.02 13.10 -3.83
C CYS A 11 -29.23 13.32 -2.92
N GLN A 12 -29.88 12.24 -2.51
CA GLN A 12 -30.95 12.29 -1.53
C GLN A 12 -30.40 12.40 -0.11
N ALA A 13 -31.00 13.31 0.66
CA ALA A 13 -30.70 13.62 2.04
C ALA A 13 -30.90 12.43 2.99
N THR A 14 -29.94 12.20 3.89
CA THR A 14 -30.18 11.40 5.10
C THR A 14 -30.26 12.33 6.29
N ALA A 15 -31.48 12.45 6.84
CA ALA A 15 -31.75 13.03 8.14
C ALA A 15 -31.28 12.07 9.24
N ARG A 16 -30.51 12.57 10.21
CA ARG A 16 -30.24 11.91 11.50
C ARG A 16 -29.91 13.03 12.49
N GLY A 17 -30.86 13.52 13.27
CA GLY A 17 -31.50 12.78 14.34
C GLY A 17 -30.69 13.03 15.61
N GLY A 18 -31.11 14.02 16.40
CA GLY A 18 -30.43 14.46 17.62
C GLY A 18 -30.39 13.40 18.72
N GLY A 19 -29.32 13.43 19.50
CA GLY A 19 -29.12 12.64 20.70
C GLY A 19 -28.34 13.47 21.72
N THR A 20 -28.96 13.65 22.88
CA THR A 20 -28.57 14.44 24.05
C THR A 20 -27.24 14.02 24.67
N ALA A 21 -26.42 15.01 25.06
CA ALA A 21 -25.30 14.80 25.97
C ALA A 21 -25.81 14.62 27.40
N THR A 22 -25.53 13.48 28.02
CA THR A 22 -25.75 13.22 29.45
C THR A 22 -24.39 13.17 30.14
N PRO A 23 -24.09 14.07 31.10
CA PRO A 23 -22.95 13.91 31.98
C PRO A 23 -23.36 13.16 33.25
N GLY A 24 -22.56 12.18 33.66
CA GLY A 24 -22.54 11.66 35.02
C GLY A 24 -23.27 10.33 35.23
N GLY A 25 -22.49 9.28 35.48
CA GLY A 25 -22.96 7.99 35.97
C GLY A 25 -21.80 7.14 36.45
N ASN A 26 -21.50 7.20 37.75
CA ASN A 26 -20.67 6.21 38.42
C ASN A 26 -21.41 4.88 38.45
N GLY A 27 -20.80 3.81 37.95
CA GLY A 27 -21.33 2.47 38.13
C GLY A 27 -20.86 1.47 37.07
N ALA A 28 -20.26 0.39 37.56
CA ALA A 28 -19.88 -0.82 36.85
C ALA A 28 -18.69 -0.68 35.89
N VAL A 29 -17.53 -1.08 36.41
CA VAL A 29 -16.48 -1.74 35.62
C VAL A 29 -17.13 -2.89 34.85
N SER A 30 -17.55 -2.60 33.61
CA SER A 30 -17.56 -3.64 32.60
C SER A 30 -16.10 -3.74 32.18
N GLU A 31 -15.41 -4.77 32.64
CA GLU A 31 -14.29 -5.37 31.89
C GLU A 31 -14.87 -5.77 30.53
N GLY A 32 -15.00 -4.77 29.65
CA GLY A 32 -15.02 -5.01 28.23
C GLY A 32 -13.67 -5.63 27.84
N PRO A 33 -13.61 -6.39 26.73
CA PRO A 33 -12.33 -6.85 26.21
C PRO A 33 -11.37 -5.66 26.20
N ASP A 34 -10.21 -5.84 26.84
CA ASP A 34 -9.20 -4.80 27.02
C ASP A 34 -9.09 -3.93 25.76
N PRO A 35 -9.00 -2.59 25.89
CA PRO A 35 -8.60 -1.79 24.75
C PRO A 35 -7.23 -2.32 24.31
N GLU A 36 -7.19 -3.02 23.17
CA GLU A 36 -5.99 -3.48 22.47
C GLU A 36 -5.11 -2.28 22.13
N GLY A 37 -4.45 -1.75 23.15
CA GLY A 37 -3.44 -0.73 23.03
C GLY A 37 -2.10 -1.41 22.84
N ASN A 38 -1.54 -1.25 21.63
CA ASN A 38 -0.12 -1.39 21.30
C ASN A 38 0.45 -2.80 20.99
N HIS A 39 -0.27 -3.64 20.26
CA HIS A 39 0.36 -4.77 19.54
C HIS A 39 0.12 -4.76 18.03
N GLU A 40 -0.38 -3.65 17.47
CA GLU A 40 -0.45 -3.47 16.01
C GLU A 40 0.96 -3.53 15.40
N GLY A 41 1.35 -4.71 14.92
CA GLY A 41 2.57 -4.91 14.15
C GLY A 41 3.60 -5.89 14.69
N ASP A 42 3.26 -6.71 15.70
CA ASP A 42 4.11 -7.85 16.14
C ASP A 42 3.39 -9.21 16.16
N ASN A 43 2.06 -9.25 15.97
CA ASN A 43 1.35 -10.50 15.75
C ASN A 43 1.43 -10.92 14.28
N ILE A 44 1.51 -12.24 14.05
CA ILE A 44 1.67 -12.82 12.71
C ILE A 44 0.55 -12.39 11.74
N GLY A 45 -0.70 -12.39 12.20
CA GLY A 45 -1.85 -11.99 11.39
C GLY A 45 -1.83 -10.51 11.01
N ASP A 46 -1.32 -9.65 11.89
CA ASP A 46 -1.16 -8.21 11.59
C ASP A 46 -0.03 -7.99 10.58
N LEU A 47 1.07 -8.74 10.71
CA LEU A 47 2.18 -8.68 9.77
C LEU A 47 1.76 -9.17 8.37
N GLU A 48 0.98 -10.25 8.29
CA GLU A 48 0.42 -10.73 7.02
C GLU A 48 -0.54 -9.71 6.40
N ALA A 49 -1.50 -9.20 7.17
CA ALA A 49 -2.43 -8.17 6.69
C ALA A 49 -1.71 -6.89 6.23
N ARG A 50 -0.61 -6.54 6.91
CA ARG A 50 0.26 -5.43 6.53
C ARG A 50 1.02 -5.72 5.24
N LEU A 51 1.55 -6.93 5.07
CA LEU A 51 2.22 -7.37 3.84
C LEU A 51 1.26 -7.25 2.65
N ASP A 52 0.06 -7.81 2.76
CA ASP A 52 -0.96 -7.78 1.71
C ASP A 52 -1.38 -6.34 1.35
N ARG A 53 -1.45 -5.43 2.34
CA ARG A 53 -1.74 -4.01 2.09
C ARG A 53 -0.62 -3.33 1.32
N LEU A 54 0.63 -3.55 1.71
CA LEU A 54 1.80 -2.96 1.05
C LEU A 54 1.93 -3.45 -0.40
N GLN A 55 1.64 -4.73 -0.66
CA GLN A 55 1.61 -5.29 -2.02
C GLN A 55 0.54 -4.63 -2.88
N GLN A 56 -0.68 -4.44 -2.34
CA GLN A 56 -1.74 -3.75 -3.07
C GLN A 56 -1.37 -2.30 -3.38
N GLU A 57 -0.69 -1.64 -2.45
CA GLU A 57 -0.18 -0.28 -2.65
C GLU A 57 0.88 -0.27 -3.76
N GLN A 58 1.84 -1.19 -3.71
CA GLN A 58 2.85 -1.35 -4.76
C GLN A 58 2.23 -1.62 -6.13
N ALA A 59 1.30 -2.56 -6.25
CA ALA A 59 0.63 -2.87 -7.50
C ALA A 59 -0.09 -1.64 -8.09
N ARG A 60 -0.69 -0.81 -7.23
CA ARG A 60 -1.30 0.46 -7.66
C ARG A 60 -0.24 1.44 -8.17
N VAL A 61 0.85 1.63 -7.43
CA VAL A 61 1.92 2.55 -7.81
C VAL A 61 2.58 2.13 -9.11
N VAL A 62 2.92 0.84 -9.27
CA VAL A 62 3.46 0.27 -10.52
C VAL A 62 2.50 0.51 -11.69
N SER A 63 1.21 0.25 -11.50
CA SER A 63 0.18 0.43 -12.54
C SER A 63 -0.05 1.90 -12.92
N SER A 64 0.20 2.82 -11.99
CA SER A 64 0.08 4.27 -12.23
C SER A 64 1.39 4.93 -12.65
N SER A 65 2.50 4.19 -12.71
CA SER A 65 3.81 4.75 -12.99
C SER A 65 3.92 5.18 -14.44
N ASP A 66 4.15 6.47 -14.64
CA ASP A 66 4.57 7.09 -15.89
C ASP A 66 6.11 7.21 -15.98
N GLY A 67 6.85 6.66 -15.00
CA GLY A 67 8.30 6.81 -14.88
C GLY A 67 8.74 8.15 -14.26
N SER A 68 7.83 8.92 -13.67
CA SER A 68 8.15 10.18 -12.99
C SER A 68 9.03 9.98 -11.74
N PHE A 69 9.82 11.00 -11.39
CA PHE A 69 10.82 10.94 -10.31
C PHE A 69 10.23 10.49 -8.97
N GLY A 70 9.07 11.05 -8.60
CA GLY A 70 8.42 10.73 -7.31
C GLY A 70 7.92 9.29 -7.22
N VAL A 71 7.54 8.68 -8.36
CA VAL A 71 6.97 7.33 -8.38
C VAL A 71 8.03 6.28 -8.07
N CYS A 72 9.25 6.42 -8.60
CA CYS A 72 10.32 5.48 -8.26
C CYS A 72 10.73 5.60 -6.79
N GLU A 73 10.75 6.81 -6.21
CA GLU A 73 11.02 7.00 -4.79
C GLU A 73 9.95 6.31 -3.92
N ASP A 74 8.68 6.46 -4.28
CA ASP A 74 7.56 5.78 -3.62
C ASP A 74 7.67 4.26 -3.73
N LEU A 75 8.04 3.72 -4.90
CA LEU A 75 8.25 2.28 -5.09
C LEU A 75 9.38 1.74 -4.22
N CYS A 76 10.51 2.43 -4.17
CA CYS A 76 11.64 2.03 -3.34
C CYS A 76 11.31 2.13 -1.83
N SER A 77 10.54 3.14 -1.43
CA SER A 77 10.01 3.26 -0.07
C SER A 77 9.08 2.10 0.28
N LEU A 78 8.21 1.69 -0.64
CA LEU A 78 7.34 0.52 -0.46
C LEU A 78 8.13 -0.77 -0.36
N ALA A 79 9.13 -0.98 -1.22
CA ALA A 79 10.02 -2.13 -1.16
C ALA A 79 10.68 -2.26 0.22
N SER A 80 11.25 -1.17 0.74
CA SER A 80 11.85 -1.15 2.08
C SER A 80 10.86 -1.53 3.19
N LYS A 81 9.61 -1.05 3.11
CA LYS A 81 8.55 -1.41 4.06
C LYS A 81 8.17 -2.88 3.98
N ILE A 82 8.05 -3.44 2.77
CA ILE A 82 7.75 -4.86 2.53
C ILE A 82 8.87 -5.72 3.11
N CYS A 83 10.13 -5.38 2.83
CA CYS A 83 11.30 -6.10 3.34
C CYS A 83 11.43 -6.04 4.86
N THR A 84 11.03 -4.94 5.49
CA THR A 84 10.95 -4.86 6.96
C THR A 84 9.91 -5.82 7.54
N VAL A 85 8.76 -5.99 6.88
CA VAL A 85 7.73 -6.96 7.29
C VAL A 85 8.24 -8.39 7.11
N LYS A 86 8.94 -8.68 6.01
CA LYS A 86 9.63 -9.96 5.79
C LYS A 86 10.56 -10.31 6.94
N GLU A 87 11.42 -9.38 7.38
CA GLU A 87 12.36 -9.64 8.48
C GLU A 87 11.64 -10.08 9.75
N LYS A 88 10.55 -9.38 10.12
CA LYS A 88 9.73 -9.75 11.28
C LYS A 88 9.05 -11.12 11.12
N LEU A 89 8.48 -11.41 9.94
CA LEU A 89 7.83 -12.69 9.68
C LEU A 89 8.82 -13.85 9.75
N CYS A 90 10.02 -13.67 9.20
CA CYS A 90 11.08 -14.68 9.25
C CYS A 90 11.66 -14.85 10.65
N GLU A 91 11.81 -13.79 11.43
CA GLU A 91 12.20 -13.90 12.85
C GLU A 91 11.17 -14.70 13.67
N ILE A 92 9.87 -14.55 13.38
CA ILE A 92 8.83 -15.38 13.99
C ILE A 92 8.98 -16.83 13.52
N ALA A 93 9.15 -17.06 12.23
CA ALA A 93 9.33 -18.40 11.68
C ALA A 93 10.53 -19.13 12.32
N ASP A 94 11.66 -18.44 12.51
CA ASP A 94 12.86 -18.98 13.14
C ASP A 94 12.64 -19.34 14.62
N ARG A 95 11.81 -18.57 15.34
CA ARG A 95 11.40 -18.89 16.70
C ARG A 95 10.44 -20.07 16.78
N HIS A 96 9.79 -20.42 15.66
CA HIS A 96 8.78 -21.46 15.57
C HIS A 96 9.06 -22.43 14.38
N PRO A 97 10.19 -23.15 14.39
CA PRO A 97 10.64 -23.94 13.23
C PRO A 97 9.79 -25.19 12.95
N GLY A 98 8.93 -25.60 13.88
CA GLY A 98 8.01 -26.74 13.69
C GLY A 98 6.65 -26.36 13.11
N GLU A 99 6.39 -25.06 12.92
CA GLU A 99 5.11 -24.55 12.44
C GLU A 99 5.25 -24.18 10.96
N ASP A 100 4.79 -25.07 10.08
CA ASP A 100 4.90 -24.91 8.61
C ASP A 100 4.24 -23.62 8.10
N GLU A 101 3.21 -23.13 8.81
CA GLU A 101 2.50 -21.89 8.49
C GLU A 101 3.44 -20.68 8.53
N TYR A 102 4.22 -20.53 9.60
CA TYR A 102 5.15 -19.40 9.73
C TYR A 102 6.29 -19.48 8.72
N GLN A 103 6.78 -20.69 8.45
CA GLN A 103 7.77 -20.93 7.39
C GLN A 103 7.21 -20.58 6.01
N GLY A 104 5.92 -20.88 5.77
CA GLY A 104 5.19 -20.46 4.57
C GLY A 104 5.09 -18.94 4.42
N LEU A 105 4.74 -18.24 5.50
CA LEU A 105 4.61 -16.78 5.51
C LEU A 105 5.95 -16.07 5.33
N CYS A 106 7.03 -16.55 5.96
CA CYS A 106 8.38 -16.04 5.71
C CYS A 106 8.77 -16.17 4.23
N ARG A 107 8.60 -17.36 3.63
CA ARG A 107 8.89 -17.57 2.20
C ARG A 107 8.05 -16.67 1.28
N LYS A 108 6.76 -16.48 1.59
CA LYS A 108 5.89 -15.54 0.86
C LYS A 108 6.49 -14.13 0.96
N ALA A 109 6.78 -13.66 2.17
CA ALA A 109 7.31 -12.32 2.37
C ALA A 109 8.69 -12.11 1.71
N GLU A 110 9.53 -13.14 1.65
CA GLU A 110 10.81 -13.11 0.94
C GLU A 110 10.61 -12.90 -0.56
N LEU A 111 9.74 -13.68 -1.20
CA LEU A 111 9.44 -13.52 -2.62
C LEU A 111 8.98 -12.08 -2.94
N GLU A 112 8.12 -11.56 -2.09
CA GLU A 112 7.45 -10.27 -2.28
C GLU A 112 8.40 -9.09 -2.03
N CYS A 113 9.32 -9.23 -1.07
CA CYS A 113 10.42 -8.29 -0.89
C CYS A 113 11.34 -8.25 -2.13
N ASN A 114 11.73 -9.41 -2.65
CA ASN A 114 12.60 -9.46 -3.84
C ASN A 114 11.91 -8.84 -5.07
N GLU A 115 10.65 -9.18 -5.34
CA GLU A 115 9.88 -8.58 -6.45
C GLU A 115 9.74 -7.06 -6.31
N ALA A 116 9.59 -6.59 -5.07
CA ALA A 116 9.49 -5.18 -4.79
C ALA A 116 10.81 -4.42 -5.00
N GLU A 117 11.94 -5.01 -4.58
CA GLU A 117 13.27 -4.46 -4.82
C GLU A 117 13.60 -4.44 -6.32
N ASP A 118 13.32 -5.51 -7.05
CA ASP A 118 13.50 -5.59 -8.50
C ASP A 118 12.70 -4.49 -9.21
N SER A 119 11.46 -4.24 -8.78
CA SER A 119 10.62 -3.18 -9.33
C SER A 119 11.19 -1.78 -9.07
N CYS A 120 11.75 -1.55 -7.87
CA CYS A 120 12.43 -0.30 -7.54
C CYS A 120 13.66 -0.08 -8.43
N VAL A 121 14.53 -1.10 -8.54
CA VAL A 121 15.75 -1.04 -9.36
C VAL A 121 15.41 -0.79 -10.82
N ALA A 122 14.46 -1.56 -11.38
CA ALA A 122 14.02 -1.38 -12.76
C ALA A 122 13.47 0.03 -13.04
N CYS A 123 12.74 0.62 -12.08
CA CYS A 123 12.24 1.99 -12.20
C CYS A 123 13.38 3.01 -12.26
N VAL A 124 14.38 2.87 -11.39
CA VAL A 124 15.55 3.77 -11.36
C VAL A 124 16.38 3.63 -12.63
N GLU A 125 16.70 2.40 -13.04
CA GLU A 125 17.48 2.12 -14.26
C GLU A 125 16.79 2.63 -15.52
N ALA A 126 15.47 2.46 -15.64
CA ALA A 126 14.70 2.98 -16.78
C ALA A 126 14.83 4.50 -16.91
N ARG A 127 14.95 5.22 -15.79
CA ARG A 127 15.14 6.69 -15.77
C ARG A 127 16.55 7.10 -16.15
N GLU A 128 17.56 6.39 -15.65
CA GLU A 128 18.95 6.66 -15.99
C GLU A 128 19.23 6.35 -17.47
N GLY A 129 18.63 5.28 -18.01
CA GLY A 129 18.73 4.91 -19.42
C GLY A 129 17.90 5.79 -20.37
N GLY A 130 16.75 6.29 -19.93
CA GLY A 130 15.84 7.15 -20.72
C GLY A 130 16.30 8.60 -20.87
N SER A 131 17.27 9.04 -20.07
CA SER A 131 17.83 10.41 -20.15
C SER A 131 18.75 10.62 -21.36
N SER A 132 18.96 9.57 -22.18
CA SER A 132 19.74 9.60 -23.42
C SER A 132 18.82 9.61 -24.66
N GLN A 133 17.80 10.47 -24.70
CA GLN A 133 17.04 10.68 -25.93
C GLN A 133 17.67 11.85 -26.71
N PRO A 134 18.38 11.61 -27.83
CA PRO A 134 18.89 12.68 -28.67
C PRO A 134 17.71 13.32 -29.42
N ASP A 135 17.45 14.59 -29.13
CA ASP A 135 16.56 15.50 -29.88
C ASP A 135 17.12 15.84 -31.27
N ASP A 136 17.57 14.84 -32.02
CA ASP A 136 18.14 15.02 -33.36
C ASP A 136 17.29 14.26 -34.39
N ALA A 137 16.14 14.84 -34.77
CA ALA A 137 15.59 14.72 -36.13
C ALA A 137 14.27 15.50 -36.29
N ASN A 138 14.34 16.83 -36.31
CA ASN A 138 13.38 17.59 -37.13
C ASN A 138 14.01 18.86 -37.72
N GLU A 139 15.15 18.68 -38.39
CA GLU A 139 15.63 19.63 -39.40
C GLU A 139 15.38 19.02 -40.79
N SER A 140 14.16 19.16 -41.31
CA SER A 140 13.83 19.02 -42.75
C SER A 140 12.34 19.34 -42.91
N SER A 141 11.85 20.32 -43.66
CA SER A 141 12.40 20.98 -44.84
C SER A 141 11.63 22.29 -45.05
N ALA A 142 12.36 23.37 -45.31
CA ALA A 142 11.82 24.50 -46.07
C ALA A 142 11.86 24.14 -47.56
N PRO A 143 10.85 24.59 -48.32
CA PRO A 143 11.18 25.42 -49.48
C PRO A 143 10.54 26.82 -49.42
#